data_AF-A0A8J4XYQ4-F1
#
_entry.id   AF-A0A8J4XYQ4-F1
#
_cell.length_a   1.000
_cell.length_b   1.000
_cell.length_c   1.000
_cell.angle_alpha   90.00
_cell.angle_beta   90.00
_cell.angle_gamma   90.00
#
_symmetry.space_group_name_H-M   'P 1'
#
loop_
_entity.id
_entity.type
_entity.pdbx_description
1 polymer ?
#
loop_
_entity_poly.entity_id
_entity_poly.type
_entity_poly.pdbx_seq_one_letter_code
_entity_poly.pdbx_strand_id
1 'polypeptide(L)'
;MASTRKQWWLIGHSEENMTGSRLLSQGQVLRKFYFHHDLEKKTKAKAAKETVEEVLGIWEKAGVPTSTLRYNKAKLLKLVEAYEGLQKHKKRASETARMKEAIFQGDLDDLFDVAHRDALEKTTNE
;
A
#
# COMPACT_ATOMS: atom_id res chain seq x y z
N MET A 1 -20.84 -4.47 18.88
CA MET A 1 -20.86 -3.43 17.83
C MET A 1 -20.40 -4.07 16.52
N ALA A 2 -21.26 -4.18 15.51
CA ALA A 2 -20.90 -4.76 14.23
C ALA A 2 -19.92 -3.82 13.51
N SER A 3 -18.62 -4.17 13.52
CA SER A 3 -17.60 -3.44 12.77
C SER A 3 -17.88 -3.67 11.30
N THR A 4 -18.46 -2.68 10.61
CA THR A 4 -18.75 -2.70 9.18
C THR A 4 -17.45 -2.63 8.38
N ARG A 5 -16.60 -3.67 8.46
CA ARG A 5 -15.35 -3.75 7.71
C ARG A 5 -15.66 -4.17 6.28
N LYS A 6 -15.66 -3.20 5.36
CA LYS A 6 -15.80 -3.47 3.94
C LYS A 6 -14.68 -4.44 3.51
N GLN A 7 -15.07 -5.63 3.06
CA GLN A 7 -14.15 -6.62 2.52
C GLN A 7 -13.81 -6.25 1.07
N TRP A 8 -12.54 -6.02 0.80
CA TRP A 8 -12.00 -5.79 -0.53
C TRP A 8 -11.54 -7.10 -1.15
N TRP A 9 -11.94 -7.31 -2.39
CA TRP A 9 -11.53 -8.48 -3.17
C TRP A 9 -10.00 -8.51 -3.29
N LEU A 10 -9.37 -9.66 -3.06
CA LEU A 10 -7.90 -9.88 -2.97
C LEU A 10 -7.17 -9.23 -1.77
N ILE A 11 -7.58 -8.05 -1.31
CA ILE A 11 -6.81 -7.28 -0.30
C ILE A 11 -7.35 -7.44 1.14
N GLY A 12 -8.48 -8.13 1.33
CA GLY A 12 -9.05 -8.39 2.67
C GLY A 12 -9.79 -7.18 3.25
N HIS A 13 -9.81 -7.01 4.58
CA HIS A 13 -10.61 -5.97 5.23
C HIS A 13 -9.89 -4.62 5.29
N SER A 14 -10.61 -3.51 5.11
CA SER A 14 -10.07 -2.18 5.42
C SER A 14 -9.75 -2.09 6.92
N GLU A 15 -8.51 -1.72 7.24
CA GLU A 15 -8.03 -1.58 8.62
C GLU A 15 -7.75 -0.10 8.93
N GLU A 16 -8.28 0.36 10.05
CA GLU A 16 -8.12 1.74 10.54
C GLU A 16 -6.70 1.99 11.05
N ASN A 17 -6.09 0.99 11.70
CA ASN A 17 -4.76 1.10 12.28
C ASN A 17 -3.78 0.19 11.53
N MET A 18 -2.73 0.80 10.98
CA MET A 18 -1.53 0.10 10.51
C MET A 18 -0.76 -0.42 11.74
N THR A 19 -1.16 -1.58 12.26
CA THR A 19 -0.56 -2.15 13.47
C THR A 19 0.51 -3.18 13.12
N GLY A 20 1.74 -2.95 13.59
CA GLY A 20 2.82 -3.92 13.54
C GLY A 20 4.16 -3.27 13.92
N SER A 21 4.99 -3.97 14.70
CA SER A 21 6.40 -3.63 14.94
C SER A 21 7.29 -3.87 13.70
N ARG A 22 6.67 -4.11 12.53
CA ARG A 22 7.30 -4.44 11.26
C ARG A 22 6.90 -3.41 10.23
N LEU A 23 7.80 -3.19 9.28
CA LEU A 23 7.54 -2.33 8.13
C LEU A 23 6.33 -2.84 7.33
N LEU A 24 5.58 -1.92 6.73
CA LEU A 24 4.26 -2.19 6.19
C LEU A 24 4.32 -2.90 4.83
N SER A 25 3.45 -3.88 4.62
CA SER A 25 3.31 -4.54 3.32
C SER A 25 2.50 -3.70 2.34
N GLN A 26 2.67 -3.94 1.04
CA GLN A 26 1.89 -3.29 -0.02
C GLN A 26 0.37 -3.45 0.22
N GLY A 27 -0.06 -4.63 0.65
CA GLY A 27 -1.47 -4.91 0.97
C GLY A 27 -1.98 -4.16 2.19
N GLN A 28 -1.15 -3.91 3.21
CA GLN A 28 -1.55 -3.08 4.36
C GLN A 28 -1.71 -1.61 3.95
N VAL A 29 -0.77 -1.09 3.14
CA VAL A 29 -0.83 0.28 2.60
C VAL A 29 -2.07 0.46 1.72
N LEU A 30 -2.37 -0.52 0.87
CA LEU A 30 -3.53 -0.47 -0.01
C LEU A 30 -4.86 -0.53 0.75
N ARG A 31 -4.96 -1.35 1.82
CA ARG A 31 -6.12 -1.38 2.72
C ARG A 31 -6.39 -0.03 3.37
N LYS A 32 -5.32 0.62 3.86
CA LYS A 32 -5.40 1.94 4.49
C LYS A 32 -5.78 3.04 3.49
N PHE A 33 -5.24 2.99 2.27
CA PHE A 33 -5.66 3.89 1.20
C PHE A 33 -7.17 3.80 0.94
N TYR A 34 -7.71 2.59 0.84
CA TYR A 34 -9.14 2.39 0.64
C TYR A 34 -9.99 2.75 1.86
N PHE A 35 -9.43 2.68 3.07
CA PHE A 35 -10.08 3.26 4.24
C PHE A 35 -10.29 4.77 4.05
N HIS A 36 -9.24 5.53 3.73
CA HIS A 36 -9.36 6.97 3.49
C HIS A 36 -10.24 7.32 2.27
N HIS A 37 -10.13 6.56 1.18
CA HIS A 37 -10.87 6.86 -0.04
C HIS A 37 -12.37 6.53 0.06
N ASP A 38 -12.70 5.34 0.57
CA ASP A 38 -14.08 4.83 0.52
C ASP A 38 -14.89 5.08 1.79
N LEU A 39 -14.25 4.97 2.96
CA LEU A 39 -14.89 5.22 4.26
C LEU A 39 -14.92 6.72 4.57
N GLU A 40 -13.78 7.41 4.42
CA GLU A 40 -13.70 8.85 4.72
C GLU A 40 -14.04 9.76 3.54
N LYS A 41 -14.41 9.18 2.38
CA LYS A 41 -14.82 9.89 1.16
C LYS A 41 -13.80 10.91 0.64
N LYS A 42 -12.52 10.71 0.92
CA LYS A 42 -11.45 11.61 0.46
C LYS A 42 -11.15 11.36 -1.02
N THR A 43 -10.65 12.37 -1.73
CA THR A 43 -10.18 12.19 -3.11
C THR A 43 -8.98 11.24 -3.14
N LYS A 44 -8.77 10.52 -4.25
CA LYS A 44 -7.60 9.63 -4.41
C LYS A 44 -6.28 10.34 -4.09
N ALA A 45 -6.15 11.59 -4.52
CA ALA A 45 -4.96 12.40 -4.28
C ALA A 45 -4.73 12.72 -2.79
N LYS A 46 -5.81 12.94 -2.02
CA LYS A 46 -5.75 13.22 -0.58
C LYS A 46 -5.55 11.93 0.22
N ALA A 47 -6.32 10.90 -0.08
CA ALA A 47 -6.18 9.57 0.52
C ALA A 47 -4.75 9.02 0.35
N ALA A 48 -4.17 9.12 -0.85
CA ALA A 48 -2.80 8.69 -1.10
C ALA A 48 -1.77 9.52 -0.32
N LYS A 49 -2.00 10.82 -0.16
CA LYS A 49 -1.10 11.68 0.61
C LYS A 49 -1.08 11.26 2.08
N GLU A 50 -2.25 11.17 2.71
CA GLU A 50 -2.37 10.84 4.14
C GLU A 50 -1.87 9.42 4.43
N THR A 51 -2.20 8.45 3.57
CA THR A 51 -1.69 7.07 3.72
C THR A 51 -0.15 7.06 3.73
N VAL A 52 0.48 7.80 2.82
CA VAL A 52 1.94 7.83 2.72
C VAL A 52 2.56 8.59 3.88
N GLU A 53 1.95 9.67 4.37
CA GLU A 53 2.40 10.38 5.57
C GLU A 53 2.41 9.45 6.79
N GLU A 54 1.38 8.62 6.97
CA GLU A 54 1.34 7.61 8.03
C GLU A 54 2.43 6.54 7.86
N VAL A 55 2.64 6.05 6.64
CA VAL A 55 3.71 5.08 6.33
C VAL A 55 5.08 5.67 6.66
N LEU A 56 5.35 6.90 6.21
CA LEU A 56 6.63 7.57 6.46
C LEU A 56 6.89 7.73 7.96
N GLY A 57 5.87 8.11 8.74
CA GLY A 57 6.00 8.21 10.19
C GLY A 57 6.31 6.89 10.89
N ILE A 58 5.87 5.75 10.35
CA ILE A 58 6.23 4.42 10.87
C ILE A 58 7.69 4.08 10.56
N TRP A 59 8.16 4.40 9.36
CA TRP A 59 9.54 4.17 8.95
C TRP A 59 10.54 5.09 9.68
N GLU A 60 10.16 6.34 9.92
CA GLU A 60 10.94 7.28 10.73
C GLU A 60 11.07 6.79 12.18
N LYS A 61 9.99 6.26 12.77
CA LYS A 61 10.03 5.60 14.09
C LYS A 61 10.90 4.35 14.11
N ALA A 62 11.04 3.66 12.98
CA ALA A 62 11.95 2.53 12.81
C ALA A 62 13.40 2.96 12.58
N GLY A 63 13.70 4.27 12.52
CA GLY A 63 15.05 4.81 12.33
C GLY A 63 15.57 4.68 10.90
N VAL A 64 14.72 4.35 9.93
CA VAL A 64 15.14 4.18 8.53
C VAL A 64 14.90 5.48 7.76
N PRO A 65 15.94 6.06 7.11
CA PRO A 65 15.76 7.24 6.27
C PRO A 65 14.79 6.95 5.14
N THR A 66 13.77 7.80 4.98
CA THR A 66 12.74 7.64 3.95
C THR A 66 12.96 8.56 2.75
N SER A 67 12.51 8.13 1.57
CA SER A 67 12.43 8.96 0.37
C SER A 67 11.27 9.96 0.41
N THR A 68 11.21 10.85 -0.58
CA THR A 68 10.23 11.95 -0.58
C THR A 68 8.77 11.48 -0.66
N LEU A 69 7.87 12.21 0.03
CA LEU A 69 6.43 12.01 -0.03
C LEU A 69 5.89 11.95 -1.48
N ARG A 70 6.42 12.80 -2.36
CA ARG A 70 6.02 12.84 -3.79
C ARG A 70 6.28 11.50 -4.48
N TYR A 71 7.45 10.91 -4.27
CA TYR A 71 7.84 9.64 -4.88
C TYR A 71 6.95 8.50 -4.36
N ASN A 72 6.80 8.40 -3.04
CA ASN A 72 6.01 7.35 -2.40
C ASN A 72 4.51 7.46 -2.71
N LYS A 73 3.99 8.68 -2.87
CA LYS A 73 2.64 8.92 -3.38
C LYS A 73 2.44 8.40 -4.80
N ALA A 74 3.39 8.67 -5.70
CA ALA A 74 3.32 8.15 -7.07
C ALA A 74 3.40 6.61 -7.08
N LYS A 75 4.24 6.01 -6.22
CA LYS A 75 4.31 4.55 -6.03
C LYS A 75 2.98 3.96 -5.56
N LEU A 76 2.34 4.57 -4.55
CA LEU A 76 1.03 4.14 -4.06
C LEU A 76 -0.06 4.26 -5.13
N LEU A 77 -0.10 5.37 -5.87
CA LEU A 77 -1.10 5.54 -6.94
C LEU A 77 -0.95 4.50 -8.05
N LYS A 78 0.28 4.14 -8.44
CA LYS A 78 0.52 3.04 -9.39
C LYS A 78 0.00 1.70 -8.87
N LEU A 79 0.20 1.41 -7.57
CA LEU A 79 -0.33 0.19 -6.95
C LEU A 79 -1.87 0.17 -6.97
N VAL A 80 -2.51 1.32 -6.69
CA VAL A 80 -3.97 1.48 -6.78
C VAL A 80 -4.45 1.26 -8.22
N GLU A 81 -3.79 1.85 -9.22
CA GLU A 81 -4.13 1.67 -10.64
C GLU A 81 -4.01 0.21 -11.08
N ALA A 82 -2.95 -0.49 -10.65
CA ALA A 82 -2.75 -1.90 -10.93
C ALA A 82 -3.92 -2.73 -10.36
N TYR A 83 -4.29 -2.49 -9.10
CA TYR A 83 -5.40 -3.18 -8.47
C TYR A 83 -6.75 -2.87 -9.12
N GLU A 84 -7.04 -1.60 -9.45
CA GLU A 84 -8.26 -1.22 -10.19
C GLU A 84 -8.30 -1.86 -11.58
N GLY A 85 -7.15 -2.02 -12.23
CA GLY A 85 -7.00 -2.78 -13.47
C GLY A 85 -7.42 -4.24 -13.31
N LEU A 86 -6.98 -4.90 -12.24
CA LEU A 86 -7.40 -6.27 -11.92
C LEU A 86 -8.92 -6.34 -11.66
N GLN A 87 -9.47 -5.39 -10.91
CA GLN A 87 -10.91 -5.34 -10.65
C GLN A 87 -11.74 -5.23 -11.93
N LYS A 88 -11.31 -4.43 -12.91
CA LYS A 88 -11.98 -4.29 -14.22
C LYS A 88 -11.97 -5.59 -15.02
N HIS A 89 -10.93 -6.41 -14.84
CA HIS A 89 -10.74 -7.66 -15.58
C HIS A 89 -11.15 -8.91 -14.80
N LYS A 90 -11.61 -8.79 -13.55
CA LYS A 90 -12.07 -9.89 -12.69
C LYS A 90 -13.09 -10.85 -13.34
N LYS A 91 -13.94 -10.35 -14.25
CA LYS A 91 -14.93 -11.17 -14.97
C LYS A 91 -14.37 -11.91 -16.19
N ARG A 92 -13.18 -11.51 -16.67
CA ARG A 92 -12.53 -12.14 -17.83
C ARG A 92 -11.70 -13.31 -17.31
N ALA A 93 -12.15 -14.52 -17.58
CA ALA A 93 -11.46 -15.76 -17.21
C ALA A 93 -10.25 -16.08 -18.11
N SER A 94 -9.52 -15.07 -18.61
CA SER A 94 -8.32 -15.33 -19.42
C SER A 94 -7.17 -15.78 -18.54
N GLU A 95 -6.31 -16.65 -19.08
CA GLU A 95 -5.14 -17.16 -18.37
C GLU A 95 -4.19 -16.03 -17.94
N THR A 96 -4.00 -15.03 -18.81
CA THR A 96 -3.22 -13.83 -18.51
C THR A 96 -3.80 -13.02 -17.35
N ALA A 97 -5.14 -12.97 -17.19
CA ALA A 97 -5.75 -12.26 -16.06
C ALA A 97 -5.49 -13.00 -14.75
N ARG A 98 -5.64 -14.33 -14.73
CA ARG A 98 -5.34 -15.17 -13.56
C ARG A 98 -3.87 -15.10 -13.16
N MET A 99 -2.95 -15.11 -14.12
CA MET A 99 -1.52 -14.93 -13.83
C MET A 99 -1.23 -13.57 -13.19
N LYS A 100 -1.84 -12.49 -13.69
CA LYS A 100 -1.69 -11.15 -13.10
C LYS A 100 -2.29 -11.05 -11.71
N GLU A 101 -3.42 -11.70 -11.46
CA GLU A 101 -4.03 -11.80 -10.12
C GLU A 101 -3.09 -12.54 -9.15
N ALA A 102 -2.52 -13.68 -9.57
CA ALA A 102 -1.62 -14.47 -8.75
C ALA A 102 -0.31 -13.72 -8.44
N ILE A 103 0.28 -13.04 -9.43
CA ILE A 103 1.47 -12.19 -9.23
C ILE A 103 1.14 -11.08 -8.24
N PHE A 104 0.04 -10.35 -8.47
CA PHE A 104 -0.36 -9.27 -7.58
C PHE A 104 -0.64 -9.75 -6.15
N GLN A 105 -1.23 -10.94 -5.98
CA GLN A 105 -1.40 -11.54 -4.65
C GLN A 105 -0.08 -11.83 -3.94
N GLY A 106 0.94 -12.28 -4.68
CA GLY A 106 2.30 -12.44 -4.13
C GLY A 106 2.89 -11.10 -3.69
N ASP A 107 2.74 -10.07 -4.54
CA ASP A 107 3.27 -8.73 -4.27
C ASP A 107 2.59 -8.03 -3.08
N LEU A 108 1.38 -8.46 -2.66
CA LEU A 108 0.67 -7.85 -1.53
C LEU A 108 1.38 -8.05 -0.18
N ASP A 109 2.10 -9.16 -0.04
CA ASP A 109 2.87 -9.46 1.16
C ASP A 109 4.27 -8.83 1.13
N ASP A 110 4.69 -8.30 -0.02
CA ASP A 110 5.96 -7.59 -0.15
C ASP A 110 5.95 -6.27 0.63
N LEU A 111 7.16 -5.87 1.03
CA LEU A 111 7.41 -4.61 1.69
C LEU A 111 7.04 -3.41 0.80
N PHE A 112 6.24 -2.48 1.33
CA PHE A 112 6.07 -1.17 0.70
C PHE A 112 7.31 -0.31 1.00
N ASP A 113 8.37 -0.55 0.24
CA ASP A 113 9.66 0.11 0.44
C ASP A 113 9.57 1.62 0.18
N VAL A 114 9.78 2.42 1.23
CA VAL A 114 9.86 3.88 1.17
C VAL A 114 11.23 4.39 1.59
N ALA A 115 12.24 3.52 1.74
CA ALA A 115 13.58 3.93 2.11
C ALA A 115 14.15 4.95 1.12
N HIS A 116 15.05 5.80 1.60
CA HIS A 116 15.89 6.60 0.72
C HIS A 116 16.80 5.66 -0.07
N ARG A 117 17.08 5.99 -1.34
CA ARG A 117 17.95 5.16 -2.20
C ARG A 117 19.33 4.93 -1.58
N ASP A 118 19.82 5.93 -0.84
CA ASP A 118 21.11 5.92 -0.16
C ASP A 118 21.02 5.45 1.30
N ALA A 119 19.86 4.96 1.76
CA ALA A 119 19.71 4.45 3.13
C ALA A 119 20.62 3.24 3.40
N LEU A 120 20.96 2.47 2.36
CA LEU A 120 21.88 1.33 2.43
C LEU A 120 23.37 1.73 2.34
N GLU A 121 23.70 2.91 1.84
CA GLU A 121 25.11 3.34 1.73
C GLU A 121 25.69 3.84 3.06
N LYS A 122 24.83 4.28 4.00
CA LYS A 122 25.27 4.86 5.27
C LYS A 122 25.66 3.85 6.36
N THR A 123 25.49 2.54 6.14
CA THR A 123 25.89 1.51 7.12
C THR A 123 27.26 0.87 6.83
N THR A 124 27.98 1.31 5.80
CA THR A 124 29.23 0.66 5.33
C THR A 124 30.50 1.47 5.60
N ASN A 125 30.42 2.60 6.32
CA ASN A 125 31.59 3.38 6.74
C ASN A 125 31.69 3.42 8.27
N GLU A 126 32.16 2.32 8.86
CA GLU A 126 32.88 2.32 10.15
C GLU A 126 34.20 1.57 9.98
#